data_AF-A0A6L4YVT4-F1
#
_entry.id   AF-A0A6L4YVT4-F1
#
_cell.length_a   1.000
_cell.length_b   1.000
_cell.length_c   1.000
_cell.angle_alpha   90.00
_cell.angle_beta   90.00
_cell.angle_gamma   90.00
#
_symmetry.space_group_name_H-M   'P 1'
#
loop_
_entity.id
_entity.type
_entity.pdbx_description
1 polymer ?
#
loop_
_entity_poly.entity_id
_entity_poly.type
_entity_poly.pdbx_seq_one_letter_code
_entity_poly.pdbx_strand_id
1 'polypeptide(L)' 'MKSGIGIHLFKLPWIFNPTGAVPYFIGHSGLSGALAYYSPKENIFVVGTVNQVAHPDISFKTMIKLTQQIMKK' A
#
# COMPACT_ATOMS: atom_id res chain seq x y z
N MET A 1 -7.09 10.71 -6.86
CA MET A 1 -6.26 9.50 -7.06
C MET A 1 -5.36 9.73 -8.27
N LYS A 2 -4.06 9.45 -8.19
CA LYS A 2 -3.16 9.54 -9.36
C LYS A 2 -3.00 8.14 -9.95
N SER A 3 -3.33 7.98 -11.22
CA SER A 3 -3.35 6.69 -11.92
C SER A 3 -2.63 6.81 -13.26
N GLY A 4 -1.80 5.82 -13.59
CA GLY A 4 -1.22 5.60 -14.92
C GLY A 4 -1.92 4.44 -15.62
N ILE A 5 -1.24 3.80 -16.57
CA ILE A 5 -1.76 2.62 -17.26
C ILE A 5 -1.58 1.41 -16.35
N GLY A 6 -2.67 0.94 -15.73
CA GLY A 6 -2.69 -0.25 -14.86
C GLY A 6 -2.03 -0.07 -13.48
N ILE A 7 -1.37 1.05 -13.21
CA ILE A 7 -0.62 1.30 -11.98
C ILE A 7 -1.13 2.57 -11.30
N HIS A 8 -1.43 2.46 -10.01
CA HIS A 8 -1.93 3.52 -9.14
C HIS A 8 -0.83 3.98 -8.18
N LEU A 9 -0.76 5.30 -7.95
CA LEU A 9 0.05 5.87 -6.88
C LEU A 9 -0.75 5.85 -5.57
N PHE A 10 -0.25 5.09 -4.59
CA PHE A 10 -0.69 5.15 -3.22
C PHE A 10 0.26 6.07 -2.43
N LYS A 11 -0.21 7.26 -2.07
CA LYS A 11 0.56 8.22 -1.28
C LYS A 11 -0.38 8.94 -0.31
N LEU A 12 -0.10 8.83 0.98
CA LEU A 12 -0.86 9.54 2.00
C LEU A 12 -0.61 11.06 1.91
N PRO A 13 -1.64 11.90 2.05
CA PRO A 13 -1.47 13.32 2.30
C PRO A 13 -0.59 13.56 3.53
N TRP A 14 0.21 14.63 3.52
CA TRP A 14 1.17 14.92 4.59
C TRP A 14 0.52 14.99 5.98
N ILE A 15 -0.70 15.51 6.10
CA ILE A 15 -1.44 15.57 7.39
C ILE A 15 -1.66 14.19 8.03
N PHE A 16 -1.74 13.12 7.23
CA PHE A 16 -1.88 11.74 7.69
C PHE A 16 -0.55 10.98 7.77
N ASN A 17 0.57 11.62 7.38
CA ASN A 17 1.89 11.02 7.37
C ASN A 17 2.99 12.06 7.71
N PRO A 18 2.89 12.75 8.86
CA PRO A 18 3.79 13.86 9.19
C PRO A 18 5.24 13.40 9.43
N THR A 19 5.42 12.16 9.87
CA THR A 19 6.74 11.55 10.12
C THR A 19 7.32 10.86 8.89
N GLY A 20 6.57 10.72 7.80
CA GLY A 20 6.99 9.92 6.65
C GLY A 20 7.10 8.41 6.95
N ALA A 21 6.49 7.93 8.05
CA ALA A 21 6.57 6.52 8.47
C ALA A 21 5.86 5.57 7.51
N VAL A 22 4.96 6.07 6.66
CA VAL A 22 4.37 5.31 5.56
C VAL A 22 4.97 5.81 4.25
N PRO A 23 5.75 5.01 3.52
CA PRO A 23 6.31 5.44 2.25
C PRO A 23 5.21 5.49 1.18
N TYR A 24 5.53 6.06 0.02
CA TYR A 24 4.62 5.96 -1.12
C TYR A 24 4.81 4.61 -1.81
N PHE A 25 3.76 4.16 -2.49
CA PHE A 25 3.77 2.94 -3.27
C PHE A 25 3.21 3.20 -4.67
N ILE A 26 3.69 2.42 -5.63
CA ILE A 26 3.12 2.28 -6.97
C ILE A 26 2.67 0.84 -7.14
N GLY A 27 1.47 0.62 -7.68
CA GLY A 27 0.93 -0.72 -7.84
C GLY A 27 -0.56 -0.75 -8.08
N HIS A 28 -1.19 -1.89 -7.85
CA HIS A 28 -2.61 -2.04 -8.08
C HIS A 28 -3.28 -2.89 -6.99
N SER A 29 -4.57 -2.66 -6.80
CA SER A 29 -5.43 -3.46 -5.93
C SER A 29 -6.61 -4.01 -6.73
N GLY A 30 -6.93 -5.28 -6.55
CA GLY A 30 -8.15 -5.88 -7.08
C GLY A 30 -9.36 -5.57 -6.20
N LEU A 31 -10.55 -5.69 -6.78
CA LEU A 31 -11.84 -5.39 -6.12
C LEU A 31 -12.05 -6.20 -4.83
N SER A 32 -11.56 -7.45 -4.79
CA SER A 32 -11.81 -8.41 -3.71
C SER A 32 -10.65 -8.54 -2.72
N GLY A 33 -9.82 -7.51 -2.57
CA GLY A 33 -8.73 -7.48 -1.57
C GLY A 33 -7.39 -8.04 -2.05
N ALA A 34 -7.22 -8.29 -3.35
CA ALA A 34 -5.90 -8.52 -3.94
C ALA A 34 -5.10 -7.22 -3.97
N LEU A 35 -3.78 -7.29 -3.77
CA LEU A 35 -2.90 -6.12 -3.85
C LEU A 35 -1.52 -6.52 -4.38
N ALA A 36 -0.91 -5.63 -5.16
CA ALA A 36 0.48 -5.74 -5.58
C ALA A 36 1.08 -4.33 -5.66
N TYR A 37 1.88 -3.96 -4.67
CA TYR A 37 2.45 -2.63 -4.51
C TYR A 37 3.96 -2.69 -4.26
N TYR A 38 4.67 -1.73 -4.84
CA TYR A 38 6.11 -1.54 -4.71
C TYR A 38 6.40 -0.15 -4.19
N SER A 39 7.32 -0.05 -3.22
CA SER A 39 7.84 1.20 -2.69
C SER A 39 9.28 1.42 -3.20
N PRO A 40 9.49 2.31 -4.19
CA PRO A 40 10.79 2.43 -4.86
C PRO A 40 11.93 2.93 -3.99
N LYS A 41 11.65 3.81 -3.02
CA LYS A 41 12.68 4.41 -2.17
C LYS A 41 13.19 3.40 -1.14
N GLU A 42 12.30 2.58 -0.61
CA GLU A 42 12.58 1.60 0.44
C GLU A 42 12.91 0.21 -0.14
N ASN A 43 12.72 0.03 -1.45
CA ASN A 43 12.85 -1.23 -2.17
C ASN A 43 12.00 -2.36 -1.54
N ILE A 44 10.75 -2.03 -1.18
CA ILE A 44 9.82 -2.96 -0.52
C ILE A 44 8.70 -3.34 -1.48
N PHE A 45 8.47 -4.64 -1.64
CA PHE A 45 7.29 -5.17 -2.31
C PHE A 45 6.32 -5.71 -1.27
N VAL A 46 5.04 -5.36 -1.41
CA VAL A 46 3.94 -6.00 -0.69
C VAL A 46 2.97 -6.51 -1.73
N VAL A 47 2.84 -7.84 -1.80
CA VAL A 47 1.98 -8.53 -2.76
C VAL A 47 1.19 -9.60 -2.04
N GLY A 48 -0.05 -9.83 -2.46
CA GLY A 48 -0.88 -10.89 -1.89
C GLY A 48 -2.37 -10.60 -1.98
N THR A 49 -3.13 -11.32 -1.17
CA THR A 49 -4.59 -11.18 -1.10
C THR A 49 -5.04 -11.26 0.35
N VAL A 50 -6.20 -10.66 0.64
CA VAL A 50 -6.95 -10.91 1.88
C VAL A 50 -8.26 -11.59 1.53
N ASN A 51 -8.81 -12.40 2.43
CA ASN A 51 -10.07 -13.12 2.21
C ASN A 51 -11.32 -12.32 2.62
N GLN A 52 -11.17 -11.02 2.90
CA GLN A 52 -12.24 -10.17 3.40
C GLN A 52 -12.88 -9.37 2.27
N VAL A 53 -13.63 -10.04 1.40
CA VAL A 53 -14.26 -9.42 0.22
C VAL A 53 -15.21 -8.26 0.59
N ALA A 54 -15.89 -8.33 1.73
CA ALA A 54 -16.77 -7.25 2.22
C ALA A 54 -16.00 -6.00 2.68
N HIS A 55 -14.70 -6.14 2.99
CA HIS A 55 -13.84 -5.07 3.49
C HIS A 55 -12.49 -5.09 2.74
N PRO A 56 -12.49 -4.81 1.43
CA PRO A 56 -11.28 -4.91 0.61
C PRO A 56 -10.23 -3.84 1.01
N ASP A 57 -10.62 -2.79 1.74
CA ASP A 57 -9.73 -1.79 2.32
C ASP A 57 -8.72 -2.39 3.33
N ILE A 58 -9.03 -3.56 3.90
CA ILE A 58 -8.11 -4.30 4.78
C ILE A 58 -6.81 -4.63 4.05
N SER A 59 -6.84 -4.86 2.73
CA SER A 59 -5.62 -5.07 1.93
C SER A 59 -4.63 -3.91 2.10
N PHE A 60 -5.09 -2.66 1.96
CA PHE A 60 -4.27 -1.46 2.14
C PHE A 60 -3.81 -1.27 3.59
N LYS A 61 -4.69 -1.51 4.57
CA LYS A 61 -4.32 -1.42 6.00
C LYS A 61 -3.24 -2.45 6.35
N THR A 62 -3.35 -3.66 5.85
CA THR A 62 -2.37 -4.74 6.02
C THR A 62 -1.05 -4.35 5.37
N MET A 63 -1.06 -3.85 4.14
CA MET A 63 0.13 -3.34 3.47
C MET A 63 0.87 -2.31 4.32
N ILE A 64 0.18 -1.27 4.78
CA ILE A 64 0.77 -0.21 5.61
C ILE A 64 1.39 -0.80 6.89
N LYS A 65 0.66 -1.67 7.60
CA LYS A 65 1.14 -2.28 8.85
C LYS A 65 2.36 -3.15 8.62
N LEU A 66 2.37 -4.00 7.59
CA LEU A 66 3.51 -4.85 7.27
C LEU A 66 4.74 -4.02 6.92
N THR A 67 4.59 -2.98 6.10
CA THR A 67 5.71 -2.10 5.76
C THR A 67 6.26 -1.40 7.00
N GLN A 68 5.40 -0.89 7.89
CA GLN A 68 5.84 -0.29 9.14
C GLN A 68 6.62 -1.27 10.02
N GLN A 69 6.21 -2.54 10.09
CA GLN A 69 6.95 -3.56 10.85
C GLN A 69 8.33 -3.83 10.24
N ILE A 70 8.44 -3.88 8.91
CA ILE A 70 9.71 -4.12 8.22
C ILE A 70 10.66 -2.91 8.33
N MET A 71 10.12 -1.69 8.33
CA MET A 71 10.91 -0.45 8.41
C MET A 71 11.36 -0.11 9.84
N LYS A 72 10.73 -0.68 10.88
CA LYS A 72 11.06 -0.49 12.30
C LYS A 72 12.35 -1.20 12.76
N LYS A 73 13.29 -1.49 11.86
CA LYS A 73 14.59 -2.08 12.22
C LYS A 73 15.25 -1.34 13.39
#